data_AF-A0A9X1V089-F1
#
_entry.id   AF-A0A9X1V089-F1
#
_cell.length_a   1.000
_cell.length_b   1.000
_cell.length_c   1.000
_cell.angle_alpha   90.00
_cell.angle_beta   90.00
_cell.angle_gamma   90.00
#
_symmetry.space_group_name_H-M   'P 1'
#
loop_
_entity.id
_entity.type
_entity.pdbx_description
1 polymer ?
#
loop_
_entity_poly.entity_id
_entity_poly.type
_entity_poly.pdbx_seq_one_letter_code
_entity_poly.pdbx_strand_id
1 'polypeptide(L)'
;MDFRTKVPIQDGAHKLEHAGGVFLIGSCFVENIGAKLEWFKFKNLQNPTGIIFHPSPIRRFFQRLSNEEKFREEDVFEFNGGWQSLEAHSDMRRDNHEECLSDLNSALKQSREYIQNTSHVIISLGTAWGYVYEGKDNIAANCHKVPQKKFTKELSSITEIINDLEVIDHSVSQLNKNASIIFTISPVRHLKDGFTENQLSKSHLIAALHQFIESSRSSYYFPSYEIMMDELRDYRFYAGDMLHPSKLAVDYIWELFSNNWLSKSSISLNSEIDKIQRSLAHSPRAENSTKHRKFLTNLQGKIEEIQKKHPEITFS
;
A
#
# COMPACT_ATOMS: atom_id res chain seq x y z
N MET A 1 -4.27 -8.95 -35.10
CA MET A 1 -4.45 -7.58 -34.60
C MET A 1 -4.59 -7.70 -33.10
N ASP A 2 -3.70 -7.07 -32.32
CA ASP A 2 -3.89 -6.98 -30.87
C ASP A 2 -4.94 -5.89 -30.63
N PHE A 3 -6.06 -6.24 -30.00
CA PHE A 3 -7.16 -5.32 -29.75
C PHE A 3 -7.02 -4.58 -28.41
N ARG A 4 -5.86 -4.69 -27.75
CA ARG A 4 -5.57 -4.02 -26.48
C ARG A 4 -4.45 -3.00 -26.64
N THR A 5 -4.65 -1.84 -26.04
CA THR A 5 -3.62 -0.81 -25.90
C THR A 5 -2.93 -1.01 -24.56
N LYS A 6 -1.79 -1.71 -24.55
CA LYS A 6 -1.07 -2.00 -23.30
C LYS A 6 -0.33 -0.76 -22.80
N VAL A 7 -0.46 -0.47 -21.52
CA VAL A 7 0.31 0.55 -20.83
C VAL A 7 1.75 0.06 -20.70
N PRO A 8 2.75 0.83 -21.18
CA PRO A 8 4.14 0.45 -21.01
C PRO A 8 4.53 0.53 -19.53
N ILE A 9 5.12 -0.55 -19.03
CA ILE A 9 5.63 -0.63 -17.66
C ILE A 9 7.14 -0.67 -17.76
N GLN A 10 7.81 0.22 -17.03
CA GLN A 10 9.26 0.19 -16.92
C GLN A 10 9.67 -1.02 -16.09
N ASP A 11 10.66 -1.76 -16.58
CA ASP A 11 11.18 -2.91 -15.84
C ASP A 11 11.92 -2.40 -14.59
N GLY A 12 11.58 -2.97 -13.44
CA GLY A 12 12.19 -2.55 -12.17
C GLY A 12 13.69 -2.81 -12.16
N ALA A 13 14.49 -1.79 -11.88
CA ALA A 13 15.96 -1.92 -11.85
C ALA A 13 16.42 -2.87 -10.73
N HIS A 14 15.69 -2.89 -9.60
CA HIS A 14 15.87 -3.85 -8.52
C HIS A 14 14.63 -4.74 -8.43
N LYS A 15 14.85 -6.06 -8.44
CA LYS A 15 13.77 -7.04 -8.37
C LYS A 15 13.48 -7.41 -6.92
N LEU A 16 12.21 -7.50 -6.60
CA LEU A 16 11.69 -7.91 -5.30
C LEU A 16 11.77 -9.43 -5.17
N GLU A 17 12.30 -9.87 -4.03
CA GLU A 17 12.41 -11.28 -3.67
C GLU A 17 11.70 -11.59 -2.35
N HIS A 18 11.33 -12.85 -2.13
CA HIS A 18 10.57 -13.27 -0.93
C HIS A 18 11.24 -12.89 0.39
N ALA A 19 12.57 -12.96 0.43
CA ALA A 19 13.37 -12.61 1.61
C ALA A 19 13.52 -11.09 1.83
N GLY A 20 13.27 -10.27 0.80
CA GLY A 20 13.63 -8.86 0.76
C GLY A 20 12.78 -7.95 1.64
N GLY A 21 11.60 -8.38 2.12
CA GLY A 21 10.69 -7.51 2.86
C GLY A 21 10.09 -6.38 2.01
N VAL A 22 8.84 -6.02 2.28
CA VAL A 22 8.11 -4.98 1.53
C VAL A 22 7.33 -4.11 2.50
N PHE A 23 7.67 -2.83 2.60
CA PHE A 23 6.86 -1.87 3.33
C PHE A 23 5.81 -1.27 2.38
N LEU A 24 4.54 -1.23 2.77
CA LEU A 24 3.49 -0.62 1.97
C LEU A 24 2.74 0.44 2.76
N ILE A 25 2.53 1.60 2.14
CA ILE A 25 1.71 2.68 2.71
C ILE A 25 0.92 3.40 1.63
N GLY A 26 -0.28 3.85 1.96
CA GLY A 26 -1.04 4.73 1.08
C GLY A 26 -2.54 4.42 1.07
N SER A 27 -3.14 4.56 -0.11
CA SER A 27 -4.55 4.30 -0.36
C SER A 27 -4.95 2.84 -0.08
N CYS A 28 -6.27 2.56 -0.04
CA CYS A 28 -6.82 1.21 0.06
C CYS A 28 -6.37 0.25 -1.07
N PHE A 29 -5.80 0.77 -2.16
CA PHE A 29 -5.21 -0.09 -3.19
C PHE A 29 -4.00 -0.87 -2.66
N VAL A 30 -3.23 -0.29 -1.75
CA VAL A 30 -2.11 -1.00 -1.09
C VAL A 30 -2.60 -2.23 -0.35
N GLU A 31 -3.81 -2.22 0.23
CA GLU A 31 -4.37 -3.38 0.92
C GLU A 31 -4.63 -4.56 -0.01
N ASN A 32 -5.01 -4.27 -1.26
CA ASN A 32 -5.18 -5.29 -2.28
C ASN A 32 -3.83 -5.89 -2.70
N ILE A 33 -2.78 -5.08 -2.79
CA ILE A 33 -1.44 -5.53 -3.16
C ILE A 33 -0.75 -6.25 -1.99
N GLY A 34 -0.91 -5.79 -0.75
CA GLY A 34 -0.39 -6.52 0.41
C GLY A 34 -1.10 -7.84 0.63
N ALA A 35 -2.41 -7.93 0.42
CA ALA A 35 -3.11 -9.23 0.43
C ALA A 35 -2.56 -10.21 -0.64
N LYS A 36 -2.08 -9.70 -1.79
CA LYS A 36 -1.36 -10.52 -2.77
C LYS A 36 0.00 -10.96 -2.25
N LEU A 37 0.79 -10.04 -1.72
CA LEU A 37 2.09 -10.35 -1.12
C LEU A 37 1.95 -11.41 0.00
N GLU A 38 0.96 -11.28 0.87
CA GLU A 38 0.63 -12.25 1.93
C GLU A 38 0.20 -13.60 1.36
N TRP A 39 -0.65 -13.62 0.33
CA TRP A 39 -1.03 -14.87 -0.35
C TRP A 39 0.21 -15.61 -0.86
N PHE A 40 1.15 -14.89 -1.47
CA PHE A 40 2.41 -15.43 -1.97
C PHE A 40 3.51 -15.50 -0.90
N LYS A 41 3.20 -15.29 0.38
CA LYS A 41 4.13 -15.41 1.52
C LYS A 41 5.35 -14.50 1.47
N PHE A 42 5.25 -13.35 0.82
CA PHE A 42 6.23 -12.28 0.97
C PHE A 42 6.13 -11.67 2.36
N LYS A 43 7.29 -11.42 2.97
CA LYS A 43 7.37 -10.57 4.17
C LYS A 43 6.90 -9.17 3.79
N ASN A 44 5.89 -8.67 4.48
CA ASN A 44 5.45 -7.30 4.29
C ASN A 44 4.97 -6.66 5.60
N LEU A 45 4.94 -5.33 5.63
CA LEU A 45 4.27 -4.51 6.64
C LEU A 45 3.45 -3.45 5.92
N GLN A 46 2.15 -3.43 6.19
CA GLN A 46 1.19 -2.62 5.45
C GLN A 46 0.48 -1.62 6.35
N ASN A 47 0.40 -0.36 5.93
CA ASN A 47 -0.42 0.71 6.53
C ASN A 47 -0.44 0.67 8.07
N PRO A 48 0.72 0.81 8.74
CA PRO A 48 0.83 0.62 10.18
C PRO A 48 0.04 1.64 11.01
N THR A 49 -0.28 2.80 10.44
CA THR A 49 -1.21 3.81 11.00
C THR A 49 -2.53 3.90 10.23
N GLY A 50 -2.83 2.86 9.45
CA GLY A 50 -3.96 2.72 8.54
C GLY A 50 -3.81 3.48 7.22
N ILE A 51 -4.93 3.58 6.49
CA ILE A 51 -4.97 4.10 5.11
C ILE A 51 -4.76 5.62 5.08
N ILE A 52 -3.83 6.08 4.24
CA ILE A 52 -3.49 7.49 4.07
C ILE A 52 -3.41 7.81 2.58
N PHE A 53 -4.26 8.71 2.09
CA PHE A 53 -4.40 8.95 0.65
C PHE A 53 -3.52 10.08 0.11
N HIS A 54 -3.26 11.11 0.93
CA HIS A 54 -2.65 12.35 0.48
C HIS A 54 -1.12 12.34 0.73
N PRO A 55 -0.29 12.85 -0.19
CA PRO A 55 1.18 12.92 -0.02
C PRO A 55 1.64 13.58 1.29
N SER A 56 1.12 14.76 1.63
CA SER A 56 1.52 15.50 2.85
C SER A 56 1.43 14.71 4.17
N PRO A 57 0.32 14.03 4.52
CA PRO A 57 0.30 13.10 5.65
C PRO A 57 1.31 11.95 5.57
N ILE A 58 1.53 11.36 4.38
CA ILE A 58 2.53 10.30 4.18
C ILE A 58 3.94 10.85 4.42
N ARG A 59 4.24 12.06 3.93
CA ARG A 59 5.49 12.78 4.22
C ARG A 59 5.70 12.91 5.73
N ARG A 60 4.70 13.39 6.47
CA ARG A 60 4.83 13.57 7.93
C ARG A 60 5.07 12.25 8.65
N PHE A 61 4.42 11.17 8.22
CA PHE A 61 4.69 9.82 8.72
C PHE A 61 6.18 9.46 8.54
N PHE A 62 6.74 9.58 7.33
CA PHE A 62 8.15 9.25 7.09
C PHE A 62 9.13 10.20 7.81
N GLN A 63 8.80 11.48 7.96
CA GLN A 63 9.60 12.42 8.76
C GLN A 63 9.62 12.02 10.23
N ARG A 64 8.47 11.64 10.80
CA ARG A 64 8.42 11.13 12.18
C ARG A 64 9.31 9.91 12.35
N LEU A 65 9.27 8.98 11.37
CA LEU A 65 10.15 7.83 11.38
C LEU A 65 11.62 8.22 11.32
N SER A 66 12.04 9.07 10.36
CA SER A 66 13.45 9.39 10.15
C SER A 66 14.05 10.20 11.30
N ASN A 67 13.26 11.12 11.88
CA ASN A 67 13.66 11.99 13.00
C ASN A 67 13.45 11.36 14.39
N GLU A 68 12.91 10.13 14.46
CA GLU A 68 12.51 9.49 15.72
C GLU A 68 11.50 10.33 16.55
N GLU A 69 10.66 11.09 15.85
CA GLU A 69 9.67 11.96 16.46
C GLU A 69 8.39 11.18 16.82
N LYS A 70 8.16 11.05 18.12
CA LYS A 70 6.99 10.38 18.67
C LYS A 70 5.74 11.25 18.58
N PHE A 71 4.58 10.61 18.48
CA PHE A 71 3.30 11.24 18.79
C PHE A 71 3.28 11.68 20.26
N ARG A 72 2.73 12.86 20.50
CA ARG A 72 2.56 13.49 21.83
C ARG A 72 1.08 13.66 22.15
N GLU A 73 0.78 14.05 23.40
CA GLU A 73 -0.60 14.29 23.87
C GLU A 73 -1.33 15.33 23.00
N GLU A 74 -0.62 16.33 22.46
CA GLU A 74 -1.17 17.36 21.58
C GLU A 74 -1.49 16.89 20.14
N ASP A 75 -0.98 15.71 19.75
CA ASP A 75 -1.24 15.10 18.45
C ASP A 75 -2.52 14.24 18.43
N VAL A 76 -3.10 13.99 19.60
CA VAL A 76 -4.33 13.21 19.78
C VAL A 76 -5.44 14.07 20.38
N PHE A 77 -6.68 13.77 20.03
CA PHE A 77 -7.85 14.48 20.54
C PHE A 77 -9.02 13.52 20.71
N GLU A 78 -9.91 13.85 21.65
CA GLU A 78 -11.15 13.11 21.85
C GLU A 78 -12.26 13.66 20.95
N PHE A 79 -12.96 12.77 20.24
CA PHE A 79 -14.19 13.10 19.53
C PHE A 79 -15.09 11.88 19.38
N ASN A 80 -16.40 12.06 19.59
CA ASN A 80 -17.39 10.99 19.59
C ASN A 80 -16.97 9.80 20.51
N GLY A 81 -16.53 10.10 21.73
CA GLY A 81 -16.21 9.11 22.76
C GLY A 81 -15.00 8.24 22.46
N GLY A 82 -13.99 8.77 21.76
CA GLY A 82 -12.73 8.08 21.58
C GLY A 82 -11.62 9.02 21.11
N TRP A 83 -10.39 8.56 21.31
CA TRP A 83 -9.14 9.25 21.06
C TRP A 83 -8.57 8.85 19.71
N GLN A 84 -8.09 9.85 18.97
CA GLN A 84 -7.61 9.69 17.60
C GLN A 84 -6.66 10.82 17.22
N SER A 85 -5.89 10.62 16.14
CA SER A 85 -5.00 11.65 15.57
C SER A 85 -5.44 12.02 14.16
N LEU A 86 -5.41 13.31 13.82
CA LEU A 86 -5.62 13.77 12.44
C LEU A 86 -4.57 13.23 11.47
N GLU A 87 -3.45 12.69 11.96
CA GLU A 87 -2.36 12.14 11.14
C GLU A 87 -2.45 10.61 10.93
N ALA A 88 -3.46 9.96 11.49
CA ALA A 88 -3.66 8.52 11.37
C ALA A 88 -5.10 8.18 10.93
N HIS A 89 -5.28 6.97 10.39
CA HIS A 89 -6.59 6.45 10.02
C HIS A 89 -7.46 6.19 11.25
N SER A 90 -8.77 6.02 11.04
CA SER A 90 -9.72 5.70 12.11
C SER A 90 -9.45 4.37 12.80
N ASP A 91 -8.67 3.46 12.20
CA ASP A 91 -8.30 2.19 12.81
C ASP A 91 -7.37 2.36 14.02
N MET A 92 -6.71 3.52 14.12
CA MET A 92 -5.89 3.90 15.28
C MET A 92 -6.72 4.55 16.40
N ARG A 93 -8.04 4.69 16.23
CA ARG A 93 -8.93 5.22 17.28
C ARG A 93 -8.96 4.23 18.45
N ARG A 94 -8.84 4.74 19.67
CA ARG A 94 -9.01 3.97 20.92
C ARG A 94 -9.97 4.68 21.85
N ASP A 95 -10.49 3.96 22.83
CA ASP A 95 -11.37 4.56 23.84
C ASP A 95 -10.57 5.25 24.95
N ASN A 96 -9.29 4.89 25.11
CA ASN A 96 -8.36 5.47 26.07
C ASN A 96 -7.25 6.30 25.38
N HIS A 97 -6.89 7.42 26.00
CA HIS A 97 -5.87 8.35 25.51
C HIS A 97 -4.48 7.72 25.45
N GLU A 98 -4.04 7.09 26.54
CA GLU A 98 -2.72 6.46 26.66
C GLU A 98 -2.56 5.29 25.69
N GLU A 99 -3.62 4.51 25.49
CA GLU A 99 -3.66 3.41 24.53
C GLU A 99 -3.53 3.92 23.08
N CYS A 100 -4.27 4.97 22.71
CA CYS A 100 -4.15 5.59 21.38
C CYS A 100 -2.72 6.06 21.12
N LEU A 101 -2.13 6.77 22.08
CA LEU A 101 -0.78 7.29 21.99
C LEU A 101 0.27 6.16 21.94
N SER A 102 0.08 5.11 22.74
CA SER A 102 0.94 3.93 22.77
C SER A 102 0.92 3.18 21.44
N ASP A 103 -0.27 2.95 20.87
CA ASP A 103 -0.43 2.23 19.62
C ASP A 103 0.15 3.00 18.43
N LEU A 104 -0.09 4.32 18.36
CA LEU A 104 0.52 5.19 17.36
C LEU A 104 2.04 5.15 17.41
N ASN A 105 2.62 5.25 18.61
CA ASN A 105 4.07 5.20 18.78
C ASN A 105 4.67 3.81 18.55
N SER A 106 3.92 2.75 18.89
CA SER A 106 4.30 1.36 18.59
C SER A 106 4.31 1.12 17.08
N ALA A 107 3.32 1.63 16.35
CA ALA A 107 3.27 1.60 14.90
C ALA A 107 4.48 2.33 14.28
N LEU A 108 4.85 3.52 14.78
CA LEU A 108 6.06 4.22 14.31
C LEU A 108 7.32 3.40 14.55
N LYS A 109 7.48 2.83 15.75
CA LYS A 109 8.65 2.00 16.09
C LYS A 109 8.75 0.79 15.16
N GLN A 110 7.66 0.03 15.02
CA GLN A 110 7.61 -1.14 14.13
C GLN A 110 7.95 -0.76 12.69
N SER A 111 7.41 0.37 12.20
CA SER A 111 7.65 0.84 10.84
C SER A 111 9.11 1.20 10.59
N ARG A 112 9.74 1.91 11.54
CA ARG A 112 11.16 2.28 11.46
C ARG A 112 12.04 1.03 11.40
N GLU A 113 11.84 0.08 12.31
CA GLU A 113 12.59 -1.19 12.35
C GLU A 113 12.39 -2.02 11.08
N TYR A 114 11.18 -2.02 10.53
CA TYR A 114 10.86 -2.75 9.31
C TYR A 114 11.51 -2.14 8.06
N ILE A 115 11.45 -0.82 7.89
CA ILE A 115 12.02 -0.11 6.74
C ILE A 115 13.55 -0.26 6.70
N GLN A 116 14.23 -0.29 7.86
CA GLN A 116 15.68 -0.50 7.95
C GLN A 116 16.14 -1.81 7.30
N ASN A 117 15.26 -2.81 7.19
CA ASN A 117 15.58 -4.14 6.67
C ASN A 117 14.76 -4.49 5.42
N THR A 118 14.05 -3.53 4.83
CA THR A 118 13.22 -3.75 3.65
C THR A 118 14.00 -3.51 2.36
N SER A 119 13.62 -4.22 1.32
CA SER A 119 14.15 -4.05 -0.03
C SER A 119 13.35 -3.00 -0.80
N HIS A 120 12.05 -2.91 -0.54
CA HIS A 120 11.12 -2.06 -1.29
C HIS A 120 10.14 -1.36 -0.36
N VAL A 121 9.90 -0.08 -0.66
CA VAL A 121 8.84 0.75 -0.07
C VAL A 121 7.84 1.07 -1.18
N ILE A 122 6.61 0.55 -1.08
CA ILE A 122 5.55 0.79 -2.06
C ILE A 122 4.60 1.86 -1.50
N ILE A 123 4.44 2.96 -2.25
CA ILE A 123 3.63 4.11 -1.85
C ILE A 123 2.49 4.32 -2.84
N SER A 124 1.24 4.15 -2.41
CA SER A 124 0.06 4.40 -3.26
C SER A 124 -0.61 5.73 -2.93
N LEU A 125 -0.47 6.71 -3.83
CA LEU A 125 -1.08 8.03 -3.71
C LEU A 125 -2.54 7.98 -4.16
N GLY A 126 -3.45 8.45 -3.30
CA GLY A 126 -4.89 8.44 -3.56
C GLY A 126 -5.39 9.76 -4.15
N THR A 127 -5.09 10.88 -3.51
CA THR A 127 -5.66 12.19 -3.84
C THR A 127 -4.71 13.35 -3.54
N ALA A 128 -4.81 14.43 -4.31
CA ALA A 128 -4.19 15.74 -4.06
C ALA A 128 -5.15 16.72 -3.35
N TRP A 129 -6.42 16.33 -3.14
CA TRP A 129 -7.34 17.08 -2.29
C TRP A 129 -7.04 16.79 -0.82
N GLY A 130 -6.72 17.84 -0.07
CA GLY A 130 -6.50 17.82 1.37
C GLY A 130 -7.60 18.56 2.13
N TYR A 131 -7.64 18.29 3.43
CA TYR A 131 -8.52 18.96 4.39
C TYR A 131 -7.69 19.43 5.57
N VAL A 132 -7.59 20.73 5.76
CA VAL A 132 -6.82 21.36 6.84
C VAL A 132 -7.77 21.72 7.97
N TYR A 133 -7.52 21.20 9.17
CA TYR A 133 -8.35 21.47 10.34
C TYR A 133 -8.11 22.90 10.85
N GLU A 134 -9.16 23.59 11.28
CA GLU A 134 -9.08 24.94 11.87
C GLU A 134 -7.99 25.04 12.95
N GLY A 135 -7.09 26.02 12.80
CA GLY A 135 -5.98 26.26 13.73
C GLY A 135 -4.81 25.28 13.60
N LYS A 136 -4.76 24.47 12.54
CA LYS A 136 -3.62 23.65 12.14
C LYS A 136 -3.18 24.07 10.73
N ASP A 137 -1.92 23.81 10.39
CA ASP A 137 -1.36 24.14 9.07
C ASP A 137 -1.24 22.91 8.15
N ASN A 138 -1.55 21.73 8.68
CA ASN A 138 -1.29 20.47 8.00
C ASN A 138 -2.58 19.80 7.52
N ILE A 139 -2.54 19.29 6.29
CA ILE A 139 -3.57 18.42 5.73
C ILE A 139 -3.73 17.17 6.61
N ALA A 140 -4.95 16.86 7.01
CA ALA A 140 -5.26 15.65 7.79
C ALA A 140 -5.16 14.37 6.94
N ALA A 141 -4.67 13.28 7.54
CA ALA A 141 -4.78 11.93 6.99
C ALA A 141 -6.24 11.45 6.99
N ASN A 142 -6.97 11.75 8.07
CA ASN A 142 -8.36 11.40 8.24
C ASN A 142 -9.10 12.50 9.02
N CYS A 143 -10.32 12.86 8.58
CA CYS A 143 -11.13 13.90 9.24
C CYS A 143 -11.97 13.34 10.41
N HIS A 144 -11.99 12.02 10.62
CA HIS A 144 -12.63 11.32 11.74
C HIS A 144 -14.10 11.69 11.99
N LYS A 145 -14.85 11.91 10.90
CA LYS A 145 -16.26 12.34 10.93
C LYS A 145 -16.48 13.67 11.67
N VAL A 146 -15.44 14.42 11.97
CA VAL A 146 -15.54 15.78 12.51
C VAL A 146 -16.27 16.65 11.48
N PRO A 147 -17.16 17.58 11.88
CA PRO A 147 -17.96 18.36 10.95
C PRO A 147 -17.11 19.08 9.89
N GLN A 148 -17.46 18.93 8.62
CA GLN A 148 -16.69 19.47 7.49
C GLN A 148 -16.45 20.97 7.56
N LYS A 149 -17.33 21.74 8.21
CA LYS A 149 -17.16 23.18 8.43
C LYS A 149 -15.88 23.55 9.20
N LYS A 150 -15.31 22.60 9.96
CA LYS A 150 -14.04 22.77 10.68
C LYS A 150 -12.80 22.50 9.81
N PHE A 151 -12.99 22.20 8.53
CA PHE A 151 -11.92 21.93 7.60
C PHE A 151 -12.00 22.85 6.40
N THR A 152 -10.84 23.37 6.01
CA THR A 152 -10.66 24.03 4.71
C THR A 152 -10.22 22.97 3.71
N LYS A 153 -10.97 22.84 2.60
CA LYS A 153 -10.61 21.95 1.50
C LYS A 153 -9.63 22.65 0.57
N GLU A 154 -8.52 22.01 0.28
CA GLU A 154 -7.44 22.57 -0.53
C GLU A 154 -6.95 21.55 -1.56
N LEU A 155 -6.57 22.04 -2.74
CA LEU A 155 -5.92 21.21 -3.76
C LEU A 155 -4.42 21.51 -3.70
N SER A 156 -3.63 20.51 -3.31
CA SER A 156 -2.18 20.65 -3.33
C SER A 156 -1.69 20.89 -4.76
N SER A 157 -0.86 21.92 -4.91
CA SER A 157 -0.19 22.22 -6.16
C SER A 157 0.82 21.13 -6.53
N ILE A 158 1.20 21.10 -7.81
CA ILE A 158 2.22 20.17 -8.31
C ILE A 158 3.54 20.35 -7.53
N THR A 159 3.95 21.59 -7.27
CA THR A 159 5.19 21.91 -6.54
C THR A 159 5.16 21.43 -5.09
N GLU A 160 4.03 21.60 -4.38
CA GLU A 160 3.88 21.08 -3.01
C GLU A 160 3.97 19.55 -2.97
N ILE A 161 3.36 18.87 -3.95
CA ILE A 161 3.43 17.41 -4.06
C ILE A 161 4.86 16.97 -4.37
N ILE A 162 5.59 17.63 -5.27
CA ILE A 162 7.00 17.30 -5.54
C ILE A 162 7.82 17.41 -4.24
N ASN A 163 7.68 18.50 -3.49
CA ASN A 163 8.35 18.67 -2.21
C ASN A 163 7.97 17.57 -1.20
N ASP A 164 6.70 17.16 -1.15
CA ASP A 164 6.28 16.02 -0.32
C ASP A 164 7.01 14.72 -0.72
N LEU A 165 7.12 14.43 -2.02
CA LEU A 165 7.80 13.24 -2.54
C LEU A 165 9.32 13.26 -2.28
N GLU A 166 9.96 14.41 -2.45
CA GLU A 166 11.39 14.59 -2.15
C GLU A 166 11.70 14.35 -0.68
N VAL A 167 10.87 14.86 0.22
CA VAL A 167 11.03 14.63 1.65
C VAL A 167 10.79 13.17 2.02
N ILE A 168 9.80 12.51 1.41
CA ILE A 168 9.58 11.06 1.59
C ILE A 168 10.82 10.27 1.17
N ASP A 169 11.34 10.52 -0.03
CA ASP A 169 12.54 9.85 -0.56
C ASP A 169 13.76 10.07 0.33
N HIS A 170 13.97 11.31 0.79
CA HIS A 170 15.04 11.64 1.72
C HIS A 170 14.88 10.91 3.07
N SER A 171 13.70 10.91 3.67
CA SER A 171 13.43 10.23 4.94
C SER A 171 13.62 8.71 4.82
N VAL A 172 13.18 8.08 3.73
CA VAL A 172 13.44 6.65 3.48
C VAL A 172 14.93 6.38 3.32
N SER A 173 15.65 7.20 2.54
CA SER A 173 17.11 7.10 2.36
C SER A 173 17.90 7.23 3.67
N GLN A 174 17.46 8.09 4.59
CA GLN A 174 18.05 8.22 5.94
C GLN A 174 17.88 6.93 6.76
N LEU A 175 16.76 6.23 6.60
CA LEU A 175 16.48 4.97 7.30
C LEU A 175 17.19 3.77 6.65
N ASN A 176 17.19 3.72 5.32
CA ASN A 176 17.72 2.61 4.53
C ASN A 176 18.08 3.08 3.11
N LYS A 177 19.37 3.29 2.87
CA LYS A 177 19.91 3.72 1.56
C LYS A 177 19.76 2.68 0.44
N ASN A 178 19.48 1.43 0.78
CA ASN A 178 19.36 0.33 -0.18
C ASN A 178 17.90 0.05 -0.58
N ALA A 179 16.92 0.64 0.11
CA ALA A 179 15.52 0.47 -0.21
C ALA A 179 15.17 1.20 -1.51
N SER A 180 14.52 0.51 -2.43
CA SER A 180 13.91 1.13 -3.62
C SER A 180 12.49 1.59 -3.31
N ILE A 181 12.10 2.77 -3.78
CA ILE A 181 10.74 3.28 -3.59
C ILE A 181 9.94 3.08 -4.88
N ILE A 182 8.79 2.43 -4.80
CA ILE A 182 7.87 2.29 -5.92
C ILE A 182 6.62 3.10 -5.60
N PHE A 183 6.48 4.23 -6.28
CA PHE A 183 5.25 4.99 -6.24
C PHE A 183 4.22 4.42 -7.22
N THR A 184 2.96 4.54 -6.85
CA THR A 184 1.84 4.29 -7.74
C THR A 184 0.71 5.27 -7.43
N ILE A 185 -0.11 5.59 -8.43
CA ILE A 185 -1.32 6.35 -8.22
C ILE A 185 -2.47 5.36 -8.15
N SER A 186 -3.26 5.45 -7.07
CA SER A 186 -4.33 4.52 -6.81
C SER A 186 -5.33 4.46 -7.97
N PRO A 187 -5.71 3.26 -8.45
CA PRO A 187 -6.76 3.08 -9.45
C PRO A 187 -8.17 3.32 -8.89
N VAL A 188 -8.30 3.48 -7.58
CA VAL A 188 -9.58 3.74 -6.91
C VAL A 188 -10.06 5.16 -7.25
N ARG A 189 -11.35 5.27 -7.59
CA ARG A 189 -12.01 6.53 -7.89
C ARG A 189 -12.42 7.23 -6.59
N HIS A 190 -11.82 8.37 -6.28
CA HIS A 190 -12.16 9.19 -5.12
C HIS A 190 -13.29 10.17 -5.47
N LEU A 191 -14.52 9.67 -5.57
CA LEU A 191 -15.67 10.46 -6.01
C LEU A 191 -16.36 11.27 -4.91
N LYS A 192 -15.87 11.21 -3.66
CA LYS A 192 -16.40 12.03 -2.55
C LYS A 192 -16.45 13.53 -2.92
N ASP A 193 -15.46 13.97 -3.68
CA ASP A 193 -15.28 15.36 -4.09
C ASP A 193 -15.85 15.67 -5.48
N GLY A 194 -16.27 14.65 -6.23
CA GLY A 194 -16.79 14.77 -7.60
C GLY A 194 -15.88 14.13 -8.66
N PHE A 195 -16.43 13.91 -9.85
CA PHE A 195 -15.72 13.26 -10.97
C PHE A 195 -14.61 14.15 -11.54
N THR A 196 -14.92 15.42 -11.75
CA THR A 196 -13.96 16.42 -12.25
C THR A 196 -12.83 16.61 -11.26
N GLU A 197 -13.15 16.67 -9.97
CA GLU A 197 -12.23 16.82 -8.85
C GLU A 197 -11.31 15.62 -8.73
N ASN A 198 -11.81 14.39 -8.93
CA ASN A 198 -10.99 13.19 -9.00
C ASN A 198 -10.00 13.28 -10.16
N GLN A 199 -10.45 13.63 -11.37
CA GLN A 199 -9.56 13.74 -12.53
C GLN A 199 -8.50 14.82 -12.34
N LEU A 200 -8.88 15.99 -11.82
CA LEU A 200 -7.96 17.08 -11.52
C LEU A 200 -6.91 16.65 -10.49
N SER A 201 -7.34 16.02 -9.40
CA SER A 201 -6.46 15.50 -8.36
C SER A 201 -5.47 14.46 -8.89
N LYS A 202 -5.93 13.48 -9.67
CA LYS A 202 -5.05 12.47 -10.28
C LYS A 202 -4.06 13.13 -11.24
N SER A 203 -4.50 14.14 -12.01
CA SER A 203 -3.61 14.89 -12.91
C SER A 203 -2.49 15.61 -12.16
N HIS A 204 -2.78 16.22 -11.00
CA HIS A 204 -1.76 16.83 -10.14
C HIS A 204 -0.75 15.79 -9.63
N LEU A 205 -1.23 14.65 -9.13
CA LEU A 205 -0.37 13.56 -8.66
C LEU A 205 0.52 13.01 -9.78
N ILE A 206 -0.05 12.75 -10.97
CA ILE A 206 0.69 12.24 -12.15
C ILE A 206 1.78 13.24 -12.54
N ALA A 207 1.41 14.52 -12.72
CA ALA A 207 2.35 15.55 -13.15
C ALA A 207 3.52 15.74 -12.16
N ALA A 208 3.21 15.79 -10.86
CA ALA A 208 4.23 15.90 -9.81
C ALA A 208 5.13 14.66 -9.76
N LEU A 209 4.55 13.46 -9.81
CA LEU A 209 5.29 12.22 -9.69
C LEU A 209 6.25 12.00 -10.86
N HIS A 210 5.83 12.31 -12.09
CA HIS A 210 6.70 12.22 -13.25
C HIS A 210 7.87 13.21 -13.18
N GLN A 211 7.62 14.47 -12.80
CA GLN A 211 8.70 15.45 -12.61
C GLN A 211 9.68 15.02 -11.51
N PHE A 212 9.18 14.50 -10.39
CA PHE A 212 10.01 14.02 -9.29
C PHE A 212 10.88 12.82 -9.72
N ILE A 213 10.30 11.81 -10.39
CA ILE A 213 11.02 10.59 -10.78
C ILE A 213 12.10 10.86 -11.83
N GLU A 214 11.92 11.84 -12.72
CA GLU A 214 12.98 12.24 -13.66
C GLU A 214 14.27 12.70 -12.95
N SER A 215 14.16 13.20 -11.73
CA SER A 215 15.28 13.66 -10.91
C SER A 215 15.78 12.62 -9.89
N SER A 216 14.96 11.62 -9.54
CA SER A 216 15.31 10.59 -8.56
C SER A 216 16.06 9.41 -9.20
N ARG A 217 16.97 8.79 -8.43
CA ARG A 217 17.75 7.62 -8.87
C ARG A 217 17.27 6.29 -8.27
N SER A 218 16.47 6.35 -7.23
CA SER A 218 16.03 5.19 -6.42
C SER A 218 14.51 5.09 -6.28
N SER A 219 13.78 6.03 -6.88
CA SER A 219 12.33 6.05 -6.92
C SER A 219 11.80 5.71 -8.32
N TYR A 220 10.74 4.92 -8.37
CA TYR A 220 10.16 4.37 -9.59
C TYR A 220 8.65 4.54 -9.60
N TYR A 221 8.05 4.40 -10.80
CA TYR A 221 6.61 4.46 -10.99
C TYR A 221 6.05 3.14 -11.48
N PHE A 222 4.99 2.66 -10.83
CA PHE A 222 4.13 1.61 -11.35
C PHE A 222 2.75 2.20 -11.75
N PRO A 223 2.34 2.11 -13.03
CA PRO A 223 1.20 2.85 -13.56
C PRO A 223 -0.15 2.13 -13.33
N SER A 224 -0.51 1.87 -12.07
CA SER A 224 -1.75 1.12 -11.75
C SER A 224 -3.04 1.86 -12.12
N TYR A 225 -3.04 3.20 -12.02
CA TYR A 225 -4.17 4.03 -12.43
C TYR A 225 -4.37 3.97 -13.95
N GLU A 226 -3.32 4.13 -14.74
CA GLU A 226 -3.35 4.07 -16.19
C GLU A 226 -3.76 2.68 -16.67
N ILE A 227 -3.23 1.60 -16.07
CA ILE A 227 -3.69 0.24 -16.39
C ILE A 227 -5.20 0.12 -16.18
N MET A 228 -5.72 0.64 -15.07
CA MET A 228 -7.15 0.63 -14.80
C MET A 228 -7.94 1.45 -15.83
N MET A 229 -7.44 2.64 -16.18
CA MET A 229 -8.13 3.59 -17.05
C MET A 229 -7.95 3.31 -18.55
N ASP A 230 -6.93 2.58 -18.96
CA ASP A 230 -6.56 2.39 -20.37
C ASP A 230 -6.70 0.95 -20.84
N GLU A 231 -6.38 -0.04 -19.99
CA GLU A 231 -6.55 -1.46 -20.31
C GLU A 231 -7.86 -2.05 -19.76
N LEU A 232 -8.30 -1.58 -18.58
CA LEU A 232 -9.45 -2.11 -17.85
C LEU A 232 -10.65 -1.16 -17.84
N ARG A 233 -10.91 -0.51 -18.97
CA ARG A 233 -11.92 0.56 -19.15
C ARG A 233 -13.38 0.22 -18.87
N ASP A 234 -13.72 -1.06 -18.79
CA ASP A 234 -15.10 -1.54 -18.69
C ASP A 234 -15.56 -1.66 -17.22
N TYR A 235 -16.84 -1.33 -16.96
CA TYR A 235 -17.42 -1.43 -15.62
C TYR A 235 -17.30 -2.81 -14.95
N ARG A 236 -17.17 -3.89 -15.72
CA ARG A 236 -16.88 -5.24 -15.21
C ARG A 236 -15.60 -5.34 -14.37
N PHE A 237 -14.71 -4.36 -14.52
CA PHE A 237 -13.45 -4.29 -13.78
C PHE A 237 -13.58 -3.47 -12.49
N TYR A 238 -14.76 -2.94 -12.17
CA TYR A 238 -15.04 -2.32 -10.87
C TYR A 238 -15.81 -3.29 -9.98
N ALA A 239 -15.62 -3.15 -8.66
CA ALA A 239 -16.40 -3.84 -7.66
C ALA A 239 -17.85 -3.30 -7.64
N GLY A 240 -18.71 -3.89 -6.81
CA GLY A 240 -20.13 -3.53 -6.75
C GLY A 240 -20.41 -2.06 -6.37
N ASP A 241 -19.44 -1.36 -5.79
CA ASP A 241 -19.53 0.07 -5.49
C ASP A 241 -19.18 0.99 -6.68
N MET A 242 -18.69 0.43 -7.79
CA MET A 242 -18.28 1.16 -8.99
C MET A 242 -17.11 2.13 -8.79
N LEU A 243 -16.40 2.04 -7.66
CA LEU A 243 -15.28 2.90 -7.27
C LEU A 243 -13.97 2.12 -7.18
N HIS A 244 -14.02 0.96 -6.54
CA HIS A 244 -12.84 0.12 -6.31
C HIS A 244 -12.65 -0.84 -7.49
N PRO A 245 -11.40 -1.22 -7.81
CA PRO A 245 -11.13 -2.31 -8.73
C PRO A 245 -11.79 -3.62 -8.26
N SER A 246 -12.35 -4.37 -9.18
CA SER A 246 -12.84 -5.73 -8.91
C SER A 246 -11.68 -6.67 -8.65
N LYS A 247 -11.97 -7.85 -8.08
CA LYS A 247 -10.97 -8.90 -7.91
C LYS A 247 -10.24 -9.24 -9.23
N LEU A 248 -10.96 -9.26 -10.35
CA LEU A 248 -10.36 -9.52 -11.66
C LEU A 248 -9.36 -8.42 -12.05
N ALA A 249 -9.69 -7.15 -11.79
CA ALA A 249 -8.79 -6.02 -12.05
C ALA A 249 -7.55 -6.07 -11.15
N VAL A 250 -7.73 -6.34 -9.85
CA VAL A 250 -6.61 -6.51 -8.91
C VAL A 250 -5.71 -7.67 -9.33
N ASP A 251 -6.29 -8.82 -9.71
CA ASP A 251 -5.53 -9.99 -10.19
C ASP A 251 -4.68 -9.63 -11.43
N TYR A 252 -5.25 -8.87 -12.37
CA TYR A 252 -4.55 -8.43 -13.59
C TYR A 252 -3.43 -7.43 -13.30
N ILE A 253 -3.70 -6.40 -12.48
CA ILE A 253 -2.69 -5.42 -12.10
C ILE A 253 -1.55 -6.09 -11.32
N TRP A 254 -1.87 -7.06 -10.45
CA TRP A 254 -0.88 -7.87 -9.74
C TRP A 254 -0.02 -8.72 -10.70
N GLU A 255 -0.60 -9.31 -11.73
CA GLU A 255 0.15 -10.06 -12.75
C GLU A 255 1.17 -9.14 -13.46
N LEU A 256 0.72 -7.95 -13.87
CA LEU A 256 1.59 -6.95 -14.48
C LEU A 256 2.68 -6.47 -13.52
N PHE A 257 2.35 -6.20 -12.25
CA PHE A 257 3.32 -5.88 -11.23
C PHE A 257 4.34 -7.01 -11.07
N SER A 258 3.85 -8.25 -10.93
CA SER A 258 4.68 -9.44 -10.70
C SER A 258 5.71 -9.63 -11.80
N ASN A 259 5.28 -9.52 -13.06
CA ASN A 259 6.15 -9.72 -14.21
C ASN A 259 7.24 -8.65 -14.36
N ASN A 260 7.01 -7.42 -13.86
CA ASN A 260 7.94 -6.30 -13.99
C ASN A 260 8.78 -6.05 -12.73
N TRP A 261 8.33 -6.50 -11.56
CA TRP A 261 8.98 -6.16 -10.29
C TRP A 261 9.50 -7.36 -9.50
N LEU A 262 9.02 -8.58 -9.73
CA LEU A 262 9.53 -9.76 -9.02
C LEU A 262 10.71 -10.39 -9.77
N SER A 263 11.62 -10.99 -9.00
CA SER A 263 12.70 -11.80 -9.60
C SER A 263 12.13 -13.07 -10.24
N LYS A 264 12.81 -13.60 -11.28
CA LYS A 264 12.38 -14.85 -11.94
C LYS A 264 12.26 -16.03 -10.97
N SER A 265 13.15 -16.10 -9.98
CA SER A 265 13.10 -17.09 -8.90
C SER A 265 11.82 -16.92 -8.07
N SER A 266 11.48 -15.69 -7.70
CA SER A 266 10.25 -15.40 -6.96
C SER A 266 8.98 -15.67 -7.77
N ILE A 267 8.95 -15.38 -9.07
CA ILE A 267 7.80 -15.74 -9.93
C ILE A 267 7.61 -17.26 -10.00
N SER A 268 8.71 -18.03 -10.11
CA SER A 268 8.66 -19.49 -10.07
C SER A 268 8.13 -19.99 -8.73
N LEU A 269 8.65 -19.45 -7.62
CA LEU A 269 8.23 -19.81 -6.27
C LEU A 269 6.76 -19.47 -6.01
N ASN A 270 6.28 -18.31 -6.48
CA ASN A 270 4.87 -17.94 -6.42
C ASN A 270 3.96 -19.01 -7.04
N SER A 271 4.40 -19.63 -8.14
CA SER A 271 3.63 -20.69 -8.81
C SER A 271 3.52 -21.97 -7.98
N GLU A 272 4.52 -22.26 -7.14
CA GLU A 272 4.50 -23.39 -6.21
C GLU A 272 3.63 -23.06 -4.98
N ILE A 273 3.80 -21.85 -4.43
CA ILE A 273 3.02 -21.35 -3.30
C ILE A 273 1.52 -21.27 -3.65
N ASP A 274 1.16 -20.79 -4.84
CA ASP A 274 -0.24 -20.70 -5.26
C ASP A 274 -0.94 -22.06 -5.28
N LYS A 275 -0.23 -23.11 -5.73
CA LYS A 275 -0.76 -24.49 -5.73
C LYS A 275 -1.02 -24.97 -4.30
N ILE A 276 -0.12 -24.66 -3.36
CA ILE A 276 -0.28 -25.00 -1.94
C ILE A 276 -1.45 -24.22 -1.35
N GLN A 277 -1.50 -22.90 -1.55
CA GLN A 277 -2.53 -22.03 -1.00
C GLN A 277 -3.93 -22.40 -1.49
N ARG A 278 -4.08 -22.69 -2.79
CA ARG A 278 -5.35 -23.22 -3.33
C ARG A 278 -5.72 -24.58 -2.75
N SER A 279 -4.73 -25.43 -2.48
CA SER A 279 -4.95 -26.73 -1.85
C SER A 279 -5.41 -26.58 -0.40
N LEU A 280 -4.84 -25.63 0.34
CA LEU A 280 -5.23 -25.30 1.72
C LEU A 280 -6.62 -24.65 1.78
N ALA A 281 -6.97 -23.79 0.83
CA ALA A 281 -8.28 -23.15 0.75
C ALA A 281 -9.41 -24.08 0.28
N HIS A 282 -9.08 -25.28 -0.22
CA HIS A 282 -10.07 -26.21 -0.75
C HIS A 282 -10.80 -26.97 0.35
N SER A 283 -12.12 -26.82 0.46
CA SER A 283 -12.95 -27.63 1.35
C SER A 283 -13.18 -29.05 0.78
N PRO A 284 -12.68 -30.12 1.44
CA PRO A 284 -12.84 -31.50 0.96
C PRO A 284 -14.30 -31.96 1.03
N ARG A 285 -14.78 -32.67 -0.01
CA ARG A 285 -16.15 -33.23 -0.03
C ARG A 285 -16.34 -34.46 0.86
N ALA A 286 -15.26 -35.18 1.17
CA ALA A 286 -15.26 -36.39 1.99
C ALA A 286 -14.04 -36.38 2.91
N GLU A 287 -14.18 -35.68 4.03
CA GLU A 287 -13.18 -35.61 5.08
C GLU A 287 -12.77 -37.00 5.58
N ASN A 288 -11.52 -37.13 6.01
CA ASN A 288 -10.94 -38.36 6.58
C ASN A 288 -10.91 -39.62 5.70
N SER A 289 -11.33 -39.55 4.44
CA SER A 289 -11.12 -40.65 3.49
C SER A 289 -9.63 -40.94 3.27
N THR A 290 -9.29 -42.17 2.88
CA THR A 290 -7.88 -42.55 2.58
C THR A 290 -7.27 -41.66 1.50
N LYS A 291 -8.06 -41.23 0.51
CA LYS A 291 -7.62 -40.28 -0.53
C LYS A 291 -7.33 -38.90 0.06
N HIS A 292 -8.19 -38.41 0.95
CA HIS A 292 -7.98 -37.13 1.63
C HIS A 292 -6.72 -37.14 2.49
N ARG A 293 -6.50 -38.21 3.30
CA ARG A 293 -5.28 -38.34 4.11
C ARG A 293 -4.01 -38.37 3.26
N LYS A 294 -3.99 -39.14 2.16
CA LYS A 294 -2.86 -39.15 1.22
C LYS A 294 -2.61 -37.77 0.59
N PHE A 295 -3.67 -37.05 0.24
CA PHE A 295 -3.56 -35.68 -0.25
C PHE A 295 -2.92 -34.75 0.79
N LEU A 296 -3.36 -34.81 2.05
CA LEU A 296 -2.77 -34.01 3.13
C LEU A 296 -1.30 -34.34 3.36
N THR A 297 -0.90 -35.61 3.37
CA THR A 297 0.51 -36.01 3.48
C THR A 297 1.35 -35.45 2.34
N ASN A 298 0.84 -35.51 1.10
CA ASN A 298 1.55 -34.95 -0.05
C ASN A 298 1.63 -33.41 0.00
N LEU A 299 0.59 -32.75 0.49
CA LEU A 299 0.57 -31.30 0.67
C LEU A 299 1.59 -30.86 1.73
N GLN A 300 1.62 -31.56 2.87
CA GLN A 300 2.58 -31.33 3.95
C GLN A 300 4.02 -31.50 3.46
N GLY A 301 4.32 -32.55 2.69
CA GLY A 301 5.65 -32.75 2.12
C GLY A 301 6.10 -31.60 1.20
N LYS A 302 5.18 -31.01 0.43
CA LYS A 302 5.48 -29.82 -0.40
C LYS A 302 5.75 -28.57 0.45
N ILE A 303 4.97 -28.38 1.51
CA ILE A 303 5.18 -27.29 2.47
C ILE A 303 6.57 -27.40 3.10
N GLU A 304 6.93 -28.59 3.60
CA GLU A 304 8.24 -28.85 4.21
C GLU A 304 9.40 -28.65 3.22
N GLU A 305 9.22 -29.03 1.95
CA GLU A 305 10.22 -28.79 0.92
C GLU A 305 10.47 -27.30 0.67
N ILE A 306 9.40 -26.49 0.56
CA ILE A 306 9.53 -25.04 0.41
C ILE A 306 10.18 -24.44 1.67
N GLN A 307 9.71 -24.80 2.87
CA GLN A 307 10.26 -24.26 4.12
C GLN A 307 11.73 -24.64 4.34
N LYS A 308 12.17 -25.81 3.85
CA LYS A 308 13.58 -26.20 3.88
C LYS A 308 14.44 -25.34 2.95
N LYS A 309 13.94 -24.95 1.79
CA LYS A 309 14.64 -24.10 0.81
C LYS A 309 14.53 -22.60 1.15
N HIS A 310 13.42 -22.20 1.77
CA HIS A 310 13.04 -20.84 2.11
C HIS A 310 12.55 -20.78 3.57
N PRO A 311 13.45 -20.81 4.57
CA PRO A 311 13.08 -20.81 5.99
C PRO A 311 12.28 -19.58 6.41
N GLU A 312 12.35 -18.51 5.63
CA GLU A 312 11.60 -17.28 5.82
C GLU A 312 10.10 -17.39 5.48
N ILE A 313 9.70 -18.43 4.75
CA ILE A 313 8.32 -18.66 4.32
C ILE A 313 7.61 -19.58 5.32
N THR A 314 6.45 -19.14 5.80
CA THR A 314 5.59 -19.93 6.67
C THR A 314 4.20 -20.08 6.06
N PHE A 315 3.66 -21.29 6.16
CA PHE A 315 2.27 -21.59 5.82
C PHE A 315 1.49 -21.71 7.13
N SER A 316 0.37 -21.01 7.19
CA SER A 316 -0.55 -20.96 8.33
C SER A 316 -1.70 -21.94 8.14
#